data_AF-A0A921BEE4-F1
#
_entry.id   AF-A0A921BEE4-F1
#
_cell.length_a   1.000
_cell.length_b   1.000
_cell.length_c   1.000
_cell.angle_alpha   90.00
_cell.angle_beta   90.00
_cell.angle_gamma   90.00
#
_symmetry.space_group_name_H-M   'P 1'
#
loop_
_entity.id
_entity.type
_entity.pdbx_description
1 polymer ?
#
loop_
_entity_poly.entity_id
_entity_poly.type
_entity_poly.pdbx_seq_one_letter_code
_entity_poly.pdbx_strand_id
1 'polypeptide(L)'
;MNDVTYIEASRRLAESMITSGGTTPEERLAYGYRAATAHRPQPAAQAVLFEGFQQHLTHYQNNRQAALELISMGESPRDETLDVAELASYTMTASLILNLDGTITKE
;
A
#
# COMPACT_ATOMS: atom_id res chain seq x y z
N MET A 1 7.48 5.60 16.95
CA MET A 1 8.13 5.68 15.62
C MET A 1 7.36 6.71 14.82
N ASN A 2 8.03 7.63 14.13
CA ASN A 2 7.40 8.79 13.50
C ASN A 2 6.37 8.34 12.45
N ASP A 3 5.07 8.51 12.73
CA ASP A 3 3.96 8.11 11.86
C ASP A 3 4.12 8.64 10.43
N VAL A 4 4.58 9.89 10.30
CA VAL A 4 4.71 10.57 9.01
C VAL A 4 5.76 9.90 8.10
N THR A 5 6.94 9.57 8.62
CA THR A 5 8.00 8.92 7.83
C THR A 5 7.57 7.52 7.39
N TYR A 6 6.82 6.82 8.23
CA TYR A 6 6.33 5.49 7.92
C TYR A 6 5.25 5.51 6.81
N ILE A 7 4.33 6.48 6.88
CA ILE A 7 3.34 6.70 5.83
C ILE A 7 4.03 7.14 4.52
N GLU A 8 5.05 8.00 4.59
CA GLU A 8 5.82 8.40 3.41
C GLU A 8 6.51 7.20 2.75
N ALA A 9 7.18 6.34 3.53
CA ALA A 9 7.79 5.12 3.01
C ALA A 9 6.73 4.18 2.39
N SER A 10 5.59 4.03 3.04
CA SER A 10 4.46 3.24 2.54
C SER A 10 3.93 3.77 1.21
N ARG A 11 3.83 5.10 1.06
CA ARG A 11 3.41 5.75 -0.19
C ARG A 11 4.41 5.53 -1.31
N ARG A 12 5.71 5.58 -1.04
CA ARG A 12 6.74 5.32 -2.06
C ARG A 12 6.71 3.86 -2.53
N LEU A 13 6.45 2.93 -1.62
CA LEU A 13 6.21 1.53 -2.00
C LEU A 13 4.95 1.41 -2.85
N ALA A 14 3.85 2.07 -2.48
CA ALA A 14 2.61 2.10 -3.23
C ALA A 14 2.77 2.65 -4.67
N GLU A 15 3.50 3.75 -4.84
CA GLU A 15 3.84 4.30 -6.16
C GLU A 15 4.59 3.25 -7.01
N SER A 16 5.54 2.53 -6.39
CA SER A 16 6.29 1.45 -7.07
C SER A 16 5.39 0.26 -7.43
N MET A 17 4.45 -0.11 -6.55
CA MET A 17 3.46 -1.16 -6.82
C MET A 17 2.61 -0.80 -8.03
N ILE A 18 2.10 0.42 -8.13
CA ILE A 18 1.24 0.85 -9.24
C ILE A 18 2.01 0.90 -10.57
N THR A 19 3.23 1.44 -10.54
CA THR A 19 4.02 1.70 -11.75
C THR A 19 4.78 0.48 -12.28
N SER A 20 5.25 -0.40 -11.39
CA SER A 20 6.14 -1.52 -11.73
C SER A 20 5.55 -2.89 -11.37
N GLY A 21 4.45 -2.92 -10.63
CA GLY A 21 3.88 -4.16 -10.08
C GLY A 21 2.99 -4.95 -11.03
N GLY A 22 2.69 -4.44 -12.21
CA GLY A 22 1.83 -5.11 -13.20
C GLY A 22 0.53 -4.34 -13.47
N THR A 23 -0.40 -5.03 -14.10
CA THR A 23 -1.65 -4.45 -14.61
C THR A 23 -2.85 -4.73 -13.72
N THR A 24 -2.82 -5.82 -12.93
CA THR A 24 -3.90 -6.17 -12.01
C THR A 24 -3.56 -5.80 -10.56
N PRO A 25 -4.57 -5.54 -9.71
CA PRO A 25 -4.31 -5.31 -8.29
C PRO A 25 -3.56 -6.46 -7.62
N GLU A 26 -3.87 -7.70 -7.98
CA GLU A 26 -3.21 -8.88 -7.43
C GLU A 26 -1.72 -8.92 -7.73
N GLU A 27 -1.33 -8.60 -8.98
CA GLU A 27 0.08 -8.51 -9.37
C GLU A 27 0.82 -7.43 -8.57
N ARG A 28 0.19 -6.25 -8.44
CA ARG A 28 0.75 -5.10 -7.71
C ARG A 28 0.90 -5.38 -6.21
N LEU A 29 -0.08 -6.05 -5.61
CA LEU A 29 -0.01 -6.50 -4.22
C LEU A 29 1.09 -7.54 -4.00
N ALA A 30 1.21 -8.52 -4.90
CA ALA A 30 2.27 -9.51 -4.85
C ALA A 30 3.66 -8.90 -5.07
N TYR A 31 3.75 -7.85 -5.90
CA TYR A 31 4.98 -7.06 -6.07
C TYR A 31 5.37 -6.36 -4.76
N GLY A 32 4.44 -5.64 -4.13
CA GLY A 32 4.71 -4.93 -2.88
C GLY A 32 5.11 -5.87 -1.74
N TYR A 33 4.39 -6.99 -1.61
CA TYR A 33 4.71 -8.02 -0.63
C TYR A 33 6.12 -8.59 -0.84
N ARG A 34 6.51 -8.88 -2.09
CA ARG A 34 7.85 -9.37 -2.41
C ARG A 34 8.93 -8.32 -2.19
N ALA A 35 8.66 -7.06 -2.51
CA ALA A 35 9.59 -5.97 -2.28
C ALA A 35 9.91 -5.78 -0.79
N ALA A 36 8.92 -5.96 0.09
CA ALA A 36 9.10 -5.84 1.54
C ALA A 36 9.66 -7.11 2.21
N THR A 37 9.22 -8.29 1.80
CA THR A 37 9.50 -9.56 2.51
C THR A 37 10.49 -10.48 1.81
N ALA A 38 10.93 -10.14 0.59
CA ALA A 38 11.69 -11.01 -0.32
C ALA A 38 10.97 -12.31 -0.77
N HIS A 39 9.72 -12.53 -0.36
CA HIS A 39 8.95 -13.74 -0.67
C HIS A 39 7.69 -13.40 -1.48
N ARG A 40 7.13 -14.38 -2.20
CA ARG A 40 5.77 -14.22 -2.75
C ARG A 40 4.73 -14.53 -1.67
N PRO A 41 3.60 -13.81 -1.63
CA PRO A 41 2.54 -14.14 -0.69
C PRO A 41 1.97 -15.51 -1.03
N GLN A 42 1.68 -16.31 -0.01
CA GLN A 42 0.89 -17.53 -0.18
C GLN A 42 -0.55 -17.16 -0.59
N PRO A 43 -1.31 -18.07 -1.23
CA PRO A 43 -2.66 -17.76 -1.71
C PRO A 43 -3.60 -17.17 -0.64
N ALA A 44 -3.52 -17.65 0.60
CA ALA A 44 -4.30 -17.12 1.71
C ALA A 44 -3.92 -15.67 2.06
N ALA A 45 -2.62 -15.37 2.13
CA ALA A 45 -2.14 -14.01 2.40
C ALA A 45 -2.49 -13.05 1.27
N GLN A 46 -2.36 -13.50 0.02
CA GLN A 46 -2.76 -12.73 -1.16
C GLN A 46 -4.25 -12.35 -1.11
N ALA A 47 -5.12 -13.30 -0.73
CA ALA A 47 -6.55 -13.05 -0.61
C ALA A 47 -6.85 -11.99 0.47
N VAL A 48 -6.20 -12.08 1.64
CA VAL A 48 -6.37 -11.09 2.72
C VAL A 48 -5.89 -9.70 2.29
N LEU A 49 -4.73 -9.60 1.63
CA LEU A 49 -4.23 -8.32 1.12
C LEU A 49 -5.16 -7.70 0.09
N PHE A 50 -5.72 -8.53 -0.79
CA PHE A 50 -6.66 -8.09 -1.82
C PHE A 50 -7.98 -7.60 -1.22
N GLU A 51 -8.53 -8.34 -0.25
CA GLU A 51 -9.74 -7.93 0.46
C GLU A 51 -9.53 -6.60 1.20
N GLY A 52 -8.43 -6.47 1.95
CA GLY A 52 -8.08 -5.22 2.64
C GLY A 52 -7.89 -4.05 1.66
N PHE A 53 -7.23 -4.30 0.53
CA PHE A 53 -7.10 -3.30 -0.54
C PHE A 53 -8.46 -2.87 -1.08
N GLN A 54 -9.39 -3.79 -1.36
CA GLN A 54 -10.73 -3.45 -1.85
C GLN A 54 -11.53 -2.62 -0.85
N GLN A 55 -11.39 -2.92 0.44
CA GLN A 55 -12.03 -2.15 1.51
C GLN A 55 -11.47 -0.70 1.54
N HIS A 56 -10.14 -0.54 1.48
CA HIS A 56 -9.52 0.79 1.39
C HIS A 56 -9.93 1.53 0.12
N LEU A 57 -9.97 0.85 -1.03
CA LEU A 57 -10.38 1.44 -2.31
C LEU A 57 -11.80 1.96 -2.25
N THR A 58 -12.72 1.15 -1.77
CA THR A 58 -14.12 1.56 -1.59
C THR A 58 -14.22 2.75 -0.64
N HIS A 59 -13.48 2.74 0.46
CA HIS A 59 -13.47 3.85 1.42
C HIS A 59 -12.98 5.16 0.77
N TYR A 60 -11.83 5.13 0.10
CA TYR A 60 -11.20 6.32 -0.47
C TYR A 60 -11.87 6.83 -1.76
N GLN A 61 -12.54 5.96 -2.51
CA GLN A 61 -13.42 6.38 -3.61
C GLN A 61 -14.61 7.18 -3.09
N ASN A 62 -15.16 6.80 -1.94
CA ASN A 62 -16.27 7.52 -1.29
C ASN A 62 -15.80 8.73 -0.46
N ASN A 63 -14.52 8.78 -0.09
CA ASN A 63 -13.91 9.86 0.69
C ASN A 63 -12.56 10.28 0.12
N ARG A 64 -12.60 10.98 -1.02
CA ARG A 64 -11.39 11.44 -1.71
C ARG A 64 -10.58 12.47 -0.90
N GLN A 65 -11.22 13.20 0.01
CA GLN A 65 -10.55 14.15 0.90
C GLN A 65 -9.64 13.40 1.88
N ALA A 66 -10.13 12.34 2.53
CA ALA A 66 -9.29 11.51 3.39
C ALA A 66 -8.14 10.83 2.62
N ALA A 67 -8.38 10.46 1.36
CA ALA A 67 -7.34 9.92 0.49
C ALA A 67 -6.22 10.94 0.25
N LEU A 68 -6.58 12.20 -0.07
CA LEU A 68 -5.63 13.30 -0.24
C LEU A 68 -4.84 13.59 1.03
N GLU A 69 -5.50 13.62 2.18
CA GLU A 69 -4.86 13.87 3.48
C GLU A 69 -3.79 12.82 3.76
N LEU A 70 -4.09 11.54 3.56
CA LEU A 70 -3.13 10.45 3.75
C LEU A 70 -1.91 10.58 2.83
N ILE A 71 -2.13 10.71 1.52
CA ILE A 71 -1.04 10.67 0.55
C ILE A 71 -0.24 11.98 0.49
N SER A 72 -0.73 13.03 1.14
CA SER A 72 -0.02 14.31 1.29
C SER A 72 0.76 14.39 2.60
N MET A 73 0.72 13.35 3.46
CA MET A 73 1.59 13.28 4.63
C MET A 73 3.04 13.06 4.20
N GLY A 74 3.95 13.81 4.83
CA GLY A 74 5.38 13.76 4.55
C GLY A 74 5.89 15.01 3.84
N GLU A 75 7.19 15.04 3.60
CA GLU A 75 7.86 16.13 2.87
C GLU A 75 8.07 15.80 1.40
N SER A 76 8.11 14.50 1.04
CA SER A 76 8.25 14.08 -0.35
C SER A 76 6.98 14.42 -1.14
N PRO A 77 7.07 14.97 -2.37
CA PRO A 77 5.90 15.08 -3.23
C PRO A 77 5.33 13.71 -3.57
N ARG A 78 4.03 13.64 -3.84
CA ARG A 78 3.36 12.49 -4.45
C ARG A 78 3.43 12.55 -5.96
N ASP A 79 3.34 11.41 -6.61
CA ASP A 79 3.08 11.38 -8.04
C ASP A 79 1.64 11.86 -8.31
N GLU A 80 1.51 13.05 -8.89
CA GLU A 80 0.21 13.66 -9.18
C GLU A 80 -0.51 13.04 -10.39
N THR A 81 0.19 12.18 -11.16
CA THR A 81 -0.41 11.46 -12.29
C THR A 81 -1.24 10.27 -11.85
N LEU A 82 -1.06 9.80 -10.61
CA LEU A 82 -1.78 8.66 -10.05
C LEU A 82 -3.14 9.09 -9.47
N ASP A 83 -4.13 8.20 -9.57
CA ASP A 83 -5.40 8.45 -8.90
C ASP A 83 -5.22 8.47 -7.39
N VAL A 84 -5.78 9.50 -6.74
CA VAL A 84 -5.66 9.72 -5.30
C VAL A 84 -6.23 8.55 -4.50
N ALA A 85 -7.41 8.05 -4.86
CA ALA A 85 -8.05 6.98 -4.11
C ALA A 85 -7.28 5.67 -4.29
N GLU A 86 -6.82 5.38 -5.51
CA GLU A 86 -5.97 4.22 -5.78
C GLU A 86 -4.64 4.30 -4.99
N LEU A 87 -3.92 5.43 -5.07
CA LEU A 87 -2.65 5.62 -4.38
C LEU A 87 -2.81 5.53 -2.85
N ALA A 88 -3.86 6.14 -2.29
CA ALA A 88 -4.15 6.05 -0.86
C ALA A 88 -4.42 4.60 -0.42
N SER A 89 -5.15 3.84 -1.24
CA SER A 89 -5.46 2.44 -0.97
C SER A 89 -4.22 1.56 -0.96
N TYR A 90 -3.36 1.71 -1.98
CA TYR A 90 -2.08 1.02 -2.00
C TYR A 90 -1.15 1.50 -0.88
N THR A 91 -1.21 2.76 -0.47
CA THR A 91 -0.42 3.29 0.66
C THR A 91 -0.81 2.60 1.96
N MET A 92 -2.10 2.44 2.23
CA MET A 92 -2.57 1.68 3.40
C MET A 92 -2.18 0.21 3.34
N THR A 93 -2.34 -0.43 2.18
CA THR A 93 -1.94 -1.84 2.04
C THR A 93 -0.42 -2.01 2.15
N ALA A 94 0.37 -1.09 1.61
CA ALA A 94 1.82 -1.05 1.78
C ALA A 94 2.21 -0.86 3.25
N SER A 95 1.52 0.02 3.98
CA SER A 95 1.68 0.21 5.42
C SER A 95 1.40 -1.09 6.19
N LEU A 96 0.35 -1.85 5.81
CA LEU A 96 0.08 -3.17 6.38
C LEU A 96 1.21 -4.16 6.08
N ILE A 97 1.70 -4.21 4.84
CA ILE A 97 2.81 -5.08 4.40
C ILE A 97 4.10 -4.76 5.16
N LEU A 98 4.43 -3.48 5.33
CA LEU A 98 5.61 -3.05 6.06
C LEU A 98 5.47 -3.31 7.58
N ASN A 99 4.24 -3.35 8.09
CA ASN A 99 3.96 -3.66 9.50
C ASN A 99 3.88 -5.17 9.77
N LEU A 100 3.66 -6.00 8.73
CA LEU A 100 3.65 -7.46 8.83
C LEU A 100 4.99 -8.00 9.39
N ASP A 101 6.12 -7.31 9.14
CA ASP A 101 7.43 -7.68 9.71
C ASP A 101 7.48 -7.54 11.24
N GLY A 102 6.72 -6.60 11.82
CA GLY A 102 6.57 -6.42 13.27
C GLY A 102 5.65 -7.45 13.95
N THR A 103 5.02 -8.35 13.19
CA THR A 103 4.07 -9.35 13.71
C THR A 103 4.38 -10.78 13.29
N ILE A 104 5.26 -10.99 12.33
CA ILE A 104 5.81 -12.30 11.96
C ILE A 104 7.27 -12.40 12.41
N THR A 105 7.49 -12.33 13.73
CA THR A 105 8.60 -13.06 14.35
C THR A 105 8.03 -13.85 15.52
N LYS A 106 7.60 -15.06 15.20
CA LYS A 106 7.61 -16.19 16.13
C LYS A 106 8.09 -17.39 15.35
N GLU A 107 9.40 -17.54 15.25
CA GLU A 107 10.15 -18.76 15.59
C GLU A 107 11.53 -18.38 16.10
#